data_AF-D6TKQ4-F1
#
_entry.id   AF-D6TKQ4-F1
#
_cell.length_a   1.000
_cell.length_b   1.000
_cell.length_c   1.000
_cell.angle_alpha   90.00
_cell.angle_beta   90.00
_cell.angle_gamma   90.00
#
_symmetry.space_group_name_H-M   'P 1'
#
loop_
_entity.id
_entity.type
_entity.pdbx_description
1 polymer ?
#
loop_
_entity_poly.entity_id
_entity_poly.type
_entity_poly.pdbx_seq_one_letter_code
_entity_poly.pdbx_strand_id
1 'polypeptide(L)'
;MPTSISVEHGLLGNGGLFIYDNNEVRKKRNIMHEHPLIELYITIEDAQQSAAIEKALENVNLDEVVSQTLSAVNIHEPIMVTLLVTDDEGIRDMNKQYREIDKATDVLSFPLLNEPLVQAPAEQLWPVRESEAGAQESVPDFITPPETVQNLGDIVMSWPTLERQAQEAKHSTIYELLYLLSHGMLHLVGYDDHTEAGYQAMVGIQQRVMNTLQQA
;
A
#
# COMPACT_ATOMS: atom_id res chain seq x y z
N MET A 1 1.83 5.20 -21.16
CA MET A 1 2.62 6.45 -21.04
C MET A 1 3.59 6.22 -19.90
N PRO A 2 4.85 6.67 -19.98
CA PRO A 2 5.79 6.46 -18.88
C PRO A 2 5.30 7.19 -17.63
N THR A 3 5.28 6.49 -16.49
CA THR A 3 4.99 7.09 -15.19
C THR A 3 6.16 7.97 -14.78
N SER A 4 5.91 9.14 -14.19
CA SER A 4 6.97 10.03 -13.71
C SER A 4 7.10 9.87 -12.19
N ILE A 5 8.27 9.42 -11.74
CA ILE A 5 8.64 9.51 -10.32
C ILE A 5 9.36 10.85 -10.15
N SER A 6 8.81 11.75 -9.34
CA SER A 6 9.40 13.07 -9.08
C SER A 6 10.09 13.08 -7.73
N VAL A 7 11.36 13.47 -7.70
CA VAL A 7 12.16 13.54 -6.47
C VAL A 7 11.95 14.89 -5.80
N GLU A 8 11.34 14.93 -4.62
CA GLU A 8 11.38 16.12 -3.76
C GLU A 8 12.39 15.90 -2.63
N HIS A 9 13.43 16.73 -2.54
CA HIS A 9 14.41 16.63 -1.47
C HIS A 9 13.85 17.28 -0.19
N GLY A 10 13.23 16.47 0.67
CA GLY A 10 12.77 16.86 2.01
C GLY A 10 13.90 16.93 3.04
N LEU A 11 13.77 17.83 4.02
CA LEU A 11 14.78 18.22 5.02
C LEU A 11 15.05 17.19 6.15
N LEU A 12 14.70 15.92 5.99
CA LEU A 12 14.88 14.90 7.04
C LEU A 12 15.75 13.75 6.53
N GLY A 13 17.00 13.73 7.03
CA GLY A 13 18.01 12.67 7.01
C GLY A 13 17.94 11.57 5.96
N ASN A 14 18.93 11.53 5.06
CA ASN A 14 19.40 10.44 4.18
C ASN A 14 18.39 9.60 3.35
N GLY A 15 17.07 9.69 3.58
CA GLY A 15 16.02 9.09 2.75
C GLY A 15 15.50 10.08 1.72
N GLY A 16 15.40 9.66 0.47
CA GLY A 16 14.78 10.46 -0.59
C GLY A 16 13.25 10.37 -0.53
N LEU A 17 12.55 11.50 -0.62
CA LEU A 17 11.10 11.52 -0.84
C LEU A 17 10.84 11.52 -2.36
N PHE A 18 10.15 10.48 -2.83
CA PHE A 18 9.89 10.26 -4.25
C PHE A 18 8.39 10.28 -4.49
N ILE A 19 7.81 11.45 -4.77
CA ILE A 19 6.40 11.50 -5.12
C ILE A 19 6.20 10.75 -6.44
N TYR A 20 5.62 9.54 -6.35
CA TYR A 20 5.13 8.81 -7.50
C TYR A 20 3.93 9.57 -8.01
N ASP A 21 4.11 10.31 -9.11
CA ASP A 21 3.09 11.19 -9.61
C ASP A 21 2.89 10.94 -11.10
N ASN A 22 1.78 10.26 -11.41
CA ASN A 22 1.32 10.08 -12.78
C ASN A 22 0.77 11.40 -13.38
N ASN A 23 1.17 12.57 -12.86
CA ASN A 23 0.59 13.90 -13.08
C ASN A 23 0.60 14.36 -14.54
N GLU A 24 1.57 13.95 -15.35
CA GLU A 24 1.68 14.38 -16.74
C GLU A 24 0.46 13.93 -17.57
N VAL A 25 -0.22 12.85 -17.15
CA VAL A 25 -1.51 12.42 -17.69
C VAL A 25 -2.68 13.14 -17.01
N ARG A 26 -2.62 13.34 -15.69
CA ARG A 26 -3.71 13.93 -14.87
C ARG A 26 -3.95 15.42 -15.21
N LYS A 27 -2.88 16.21 -15.37
CA LYS A 27 -2.95 17.64 -15.73
C LYS A 27 -3.54 17.90 -17.12
N LYS A 28 -3.31 17.00 -18.08
CA LYS A 28 -3.80 17.17 -19.47
C LYS A 28 -5.29 16.84 -19.64
N ARG A 29 -5.90 16.11 -18.71
CA ARG A 29 -7.27 15.61 -18.87
C ARG A 29 -8.29 16.11 -17.84
N ASN A 30 -7.88 16.91 -16.84
CA ASN A 30 -8.76 17.37 -15.76
C ASN A 30 -9.40 16.20 -14.98
N ILE A 31 -8.62 15.15 -14.75
CA ILE A 31 -9.04 13.89 -14.11
C ILE A 31 -8.35 13.76 -12.75
N MET A 32 -8.68 14.61 -11.79
CA MET A 32 -8.15 14.45 -10.42
C MET A 32 -8.91 13.40 -9.60
N HIS A 33 -9.98 12.79 -10.14
CA HIS A 33 -10.91 11.95 -9.37
C HIS A 33 -11.08 10.50 -9.87
N GLU A 34 -10.40 10.05 -10.94
CA GLU A 34 -10.57 8.67 -11.47
C GLU A 34 -9.45 7.71 -11.05
N HIS A 35 -8.38 8.18 -10.39
CA HIS A 35 -7.22 7.35 -10.03
C HIS A 35 -6.81 7.56 -8.58
N PRO A 36 -6.26 6.51 -7.92
CA PRO A 36 -5.74 6.61 -6.57
C PRO A 36 -4.54 7.58 -6.51
N LEU A 37 -4.38 8.26 -5.39
CA LEU A 37 -3.18 9.02 -5.06
C LEU A 37 -2.21 8.10 -4.33
N ILE A 38 -1.02 7.87 -4.86
CA ILE A 38 -0.03 6.98 -4.26
C ILE A 38 1.21 7.81 -3.93
N GLU A 39 1.55 7.92 -2.65
CA GLU A 39 2.81 8.51 -2.22
C GLU A 39 3.87 7.40 -2.04
N LEU A 40 4.94 7.42 -2.83
CA LEU A 40 6.00 6.42 -2.78
C LEU A 40 7.19 6.96 -1.98
N TYR A 41 7.74 6.14 -1.10
CA TYR A 41 8.95 6.46 -0.35
C TYR A 41 9.92 5.29 -0.52
N ILE A 42 11.19 5.58 -0.79
CA ILE A 42 12.24 4.57 -0.88
C ILE A 42 13.31 4.93 0.14
N THR A 43 13.45 4.10 1.17
CA THR A 43 14.39 4.30 2.27
C THR A 43 15.33 3.10 2.34
N ILE A 44 16.34 3.12 1.47
CA ILE A 44 17.42 2.14 1.42
C ILE A 44 18.75 2.87 1.55
N GLU A 45 19.61 2.39 2.46
CA GLU A 45 20.90 3.01 2.73
C GLU A 45 21.87 2.89 1.54
N ASP A 46 21.83 1.77 0.82
CA ASP A 46 22.65 1.55 -0.37
C ASP A 46 22.13 2.35 -1.58
N ALA A 47 22.88 3.37 -1.99
CA ALA A 47 22.50 4.25 -3.09
C ALA A 47 22.42 3.54 -4.45
N GLN A 48 23.22 2.49 -4.69
CA GLN A 48 23.17 1.74 -5.94
C GLN A 48 21.90 0.89 -5.99
N GLN A 49 21.51 0.29 -4.87
CA GLN A 49 20.28 -0.44 -4.72
C GLN A 49 19.07 0.47 -4.84
N SER A 50 19.05 1.63 -4.17
CA SER A 50 17.98 2.63 -4.30
C SER A 50 17.74 3.01 -5.77
N ALA A 51 18.79 3.37 -6.50
CA ALA A 51 18.68 3.72 -7.92
C ALA A 51 18.20 2.55 -8.80
N ALA A 52 18.56 1.31 -8.46
CA ALA A 52 18.09 0.13 -9.17
C ALA A 52 16.59 -0.11 -8.94
N ILE A 53 16.10 0.12 -7.73
CA ILE A 53 14.69 0.02 -7.36
C ILE A 53 13.88 1.10 -8.05
N GLU A 54 14.33 2.36 -7.99
CA GLU A 54 13.69 3.48 -8.68
C GLU A 54 13.49 3.13 -10.16
N LYS A 55 14.55 2.69 -10.83
CA LYS A 55 14.49 2.26 -12.23
C LYS A 55 13.57 1.06 -12.47
N ALA A 56 13.51 0.11 -11.54
CA ALA A 56 12.61 -1.02 -11.64
C ALA A 56 11.15 -0.55 -11.57
N LEU A 57 10.84 0.40 -10.68
CA LEU A 57 9.51 0.96 -10.43
C LEU A 57 9.04 1.94 -11.52
N GLU A 58 9.95 2.60 -12.24
CA GLU A 58 9.62 3.52 -13.36
C GLU A 58 8.67 2.89 -14.40
N ASN A 59 8.80 1.59 -14.63
CA ASN A 59 8.02 0.86 -15.64
C ASN A 59 6.84 0.07 -15.05
N VAL A 60 6.59 0.21 -13.75
CA VAL A 60 5.51 -0.48 -13.05
C VAL A 60 4.30 0.44 -12.96
N ASN A 61 3.13 -0.10 -13.29
CA ASN A 61 1.87 0.61 -13.19
C ASN A 61 1.22 0.39 -11.81
N LEU A 62 1.68 1.15 -10.80
CA LEU A 62 1.14 1.04 -9.44
C LEU A 62 -0.32 1.49 -9.37
N ASP A 63 -0.72 2.49 -10.16
CA ASP A 63 -2.10 2.98 -10.25
C ASP A 63 -3.05 1.83 -10.64
N GLU A 64 -2.64 1.00 -11.59
CA GLU A 64 -3.49 -0.08 -12.10
C GLU A 64 -3.72 -1.18 -11.08
N VAL A 65 -2.68 -1.66 -10.38
CA VAL A 65 -2.88 -2.70 -9.34
C VAL A 65 -3.74 -2.19 -8.19
N VAL A 66 -3.56 -0.93 -7.78
CA VAL A 66 -4.38 -0.32 -6.73
C VAL A 66 -5.83 -0.16 -7.22
N SER A 67 -6.05 0.42 -8.40
CA SER A 67 -7.39 0.57 -8.98
C SER A 67 -8.11 -0.76 -9.19
N GLN A 68 -7.41 -1.80 -9.66
CA GLN A 68 -7.98 -3.14 -9.85
C GLN A 68 -8.32 -3.79 -8.50
N THR A 69 -7.46 -3.61 -7.49
CA THR A 69 -7.73 -4.14 -6.14
C THR A 69 -8.98 -3.48 -5.54
N LEU A 70 -9.09 -2.16 -5.62
CA LEU A 70 -10.26 -1.41 -5.14
C LEU A 70 -11.53 -1.79 -5.91
N SER A 71 -11.44 -1.90 -7.24
CA SER A 71 -12.56 -2.29 -8.08
C SER A 71 -13.03 -3.72 -7.77
N ALA A 72 -12.12 -4.63 -7.46
CA ALA A 72 -12.45 -6.01 -7.09
C ALA A 72 -13.24 -6.13 -5.78
N VAL A 73 -13.27 -5.06 -4.97
CA VAL A 73 -14.03 -4.96 -3.71
C VAL A 73 -15.10 -3.86 -3.74
N ASN A 74 -15.43 -3.35 -4.94
CA ASN A 74 -16.45 -2.32 -5.19
C ASN A 74 -16.18 -0.94 -4.56
N ILE A 75 -14.91 -0.56 -4.40
CA ILE A 75 -14.53 0.80 -4.01
C ILE A 75 -14.16 1.58 -5.27
N HIS A 76 -14.86 2.70 -5.49
CA HIS A 76 -14.68 3.57 -6.66
C HIS A 76 -14.37 5.02 -6.27
N GLU A 77 -14.31 5.30 -4.98
CA GLU A 77 -14.00 6.63 -4.45
C GLU A 77 -12.50 6.93 -4.61
N PRO A 78 -12.12 8.21 -4.78
CA PRO A 78 -10.72 8.58 -4.81
C PRO A 78 -10.10 8.33 -3.44
N ILE A 79 -9.06 7.49 -3.41
CA ILE A 79 -8.30 7.17 -2.20
C ILE A 79 -6.85 7.61 -2.31
N MET A 80 -6.21 7.75 -1.15
CA MET A 80 -4.79 8.01 -0.99
C MET A 80 -4.16 6.87 -0.20
N VAL A 81 -2.97 6.43 -0.61
CA VAL A 81 -2.18 5.42 0.10
C VAL A 81 -0.70 5.78 0.04
N THR A 82 0.01 5.54 1.13
CA THR A 82 1.47 5.61 1.17
C THR A 82 2.06 4.23 0.93
N LEU A 83 3.04 4.13 0.03
CA LEU A 83 3.88 2.96 -0.14
C LEU A 83 5.32 3.30 0.27
N LEU A 84 5.81 2.69 1.33
CA LEU A 84 7.20 2.77 1.76
C LEU A 84 7.94 1.47 1.38
N VAL A 85 8.99 1.61 0.59
CA VAL A 85 9.93 0.54 0.25
C VAL A 85 11.20 0.74 1.04
N THR A 86 11.57 -0.24 1.86
CA THR A 86 12.77 -0.18 2.72
C THR A 86 13.57 -1.48 2.66
N ASP A 87 14.58 -1.61 3.49
CA ASP A 87 15.36 -2.83 3.67
C ASP A 87 14.84 -3.69 4.83
N ASP A 88 15.53 -4.80 5.10
CA ASP A 88 15.14 -5.71 6.18
C ASP A 88 15.31 -5.11 7.58
N GLU A 89 16.23 -4.16 7.76
CA GLU A 89 16.45 -3.50 9.04
C GLU A 89 15.30 -2.52 9.32
N GLY A 90 14.97 -1.67 8.33
CA GLY A 90 13.86 -0.73 8.42
C GLY A 90 12.52 -1.41 8.72
N ILE A 91 12.17 -2.48 7.99
CA ILE A 91 10.90 -3.18 8.27
C ILE A 91 10.91 -3.94 9.60
N ARG A 92 12.08 -4.46 10.02
CA ARG A 92 12.24 -5.13 11.32
C ARG A 92 12.04 -4.15 12.47
N ASP A 93 12.62 -2.96 12.36
CA ASP A 93 12.46 -1.90 13.37
C ASP A 93 11.00 -1.47 13.49
N MET A 94 10.31 -1.31 12.36
CA MET A 94 8.86 -1.04 12.36
C MET A 94 8.06 -2.21 12.95
N ASN A 95 8.37 -3.45 12.60
CA ASN A 95 7.67 -4.62 13.13
C ASN A 95 7.86 -4.73 14.66
N LYS A 96 9.06 -4.42 15.15
CA LYS A 96 9.37 -4.36 16.57
C LYS A 96 8.62 -3.23 17.27
N GLN A 97 8.59 -2.04 16.66
CA GLN A 97 7.96 -0.86 17.25
C GLN A 97 6.43 -1.00 17.34
N TYR A 98 5.79 -1.51 16.29
CA TYR A 98 4.33 -1.51 16.19
C TYR A 98 3.67 -2.85 16.54
N ARG A 99 4.40 -3.97 16.43
CA ARG A 99 3.87 -5.32 16.73
C ARG A 99 4.65 -6.04 17.83
N GLU A 100 5.67 -5.43 18.43
CA GLU A 100 6.58 -6.05 19.40
C GLU A 100 7.31 -7.30 18.88
N ILE A 101 7.42 -7.44 17.55
CA ILE A 101 8.05 -8.57 16.89
C ILE A 101 9.39 -8.13 16.28
N ASP A 102 10.49 -8.53 16.91
CA ASP A 102 11.86 -8.20 16.48
C ASP A 102 12.35 -9.10 15.32
N LYS A 103 11.63 -9.06 14.19
CA LYS A 103 11.95 -9.83 12.98
C LYS A 103 11.50 -9.07 11.73
N ALA A 104 12.29 -9.15 10.66
CA ALA A 104 11.85 -8.68 9.35
C ALA A 104 10.61 -9.47 8.87
N THR A 105 9.70 -8.77 8.19
CA THR A 105 8.54 -9.35 7.50
C THR A 105 8.53 -8.86 6.06
N ASP A 106 7.64 -9.42 5.27
CA ASP A 106 7.39 -9.06 3.88
C ASP A 106 6.66 -7.73 3.73
N VAL A 107 5.51 -7.59 4.39
CA VAL A 107 4.66 -6.40 4.33
C VAL A 107 4.08 -6.07 5.70
N LEU A 108 4.00 -4.77 5.99
CA LEU A 108 3.21 -4.21 7.08
C LEU A 108 2.17 -3.27 6.50
N SER A 109 0.96 -3.30 7.03
CA SER A 109 -0.12 -2.39 6.63
C SER A 109 -0.66 -1.68 7.86
N PHE A 110 -0.75 -0.36 7.78
CA PHE A 110 -1.15 0.54 8.85
C PHE A 110 -2.42 1.28 8.42
N PRO A 111 -3.62 0.69 8.61
CA PRO A 111 -4.88 1.36 8.28
C PRO A 111 -5.10 2.56 9.20
N LEU A 112 -5.46 3.69 8.60
CA LEU A 112 -5.91 4.89 9.32
C LEU A 112 -7.43 4.90 9.61
N LEU A 113 -8.15 3.92 9.07
CA LEU A 113 -9.58 3.77 9.28
C LEU A 113 -9.91 3.26 10.69
N ASN A 114 -11.08 3.63 11.18
CA ASN A 114 -11.66 3.09 12.42
C ASN A 114 -12.58 1.89 12.16
N GLU A 115 -13.11 1.79 10.94
CA GLU A 115 -13.99 0.71 10.50
C GLU A 115 -13.63 0.24 9.07
N PRO A 116 -13.90 -1.04 8.73
CA PRO A 116 -13.76 -1.53 7.36
C PRO A 116 -14.62 -0.73 6.36
N LEU A 117 -14.05 -0.33 5.22
CA LEU A 117 -14.79 0.26 4.10
C LEU A 117 -15.61 -0.77 3.32
N VAL A 118 -15.19 -2.03 3.39
CA VAL A 118 -15.82 -3.14 2.65
C VAL A 118 -16.88 -3.83 3.49
N GLN A 119 -17.93 -4.33 2.82
CA GLN A 119 -18.94 -5.18 3.43
C GLN A 119 -18.62 -6.65 3.16
N ALA A 120 -18.16 -7.37 4.19
CA ALA A 120 -17.89 -8.80 4.15
C ALA A 120 -18.30 -9.47 5.47
N PRO A 121 -18.38 -10.82 5.53
CA PRO A 121 -18.58 -11.53 6.79
C PRO A 121 -17.54 -11.14 7.84
N ALA A 122 -17.94 -11.04 9.11
CA ALA A 122 -17.06 -10.59 10.20
C ALA A 122 -15.77 -11.41 10.35
N GLU A 123 -15.79 -12.69 9.97
CA GLU A 123 -14.62 -13.57 9.99
C GLU A 123 -13.54 -13.16 8.96
N GLN A 124 -13.90 -12.37 7.95
CA GLN A 124 -13.01 -11.90 6.89
C GLN A 124 -12.49 -10.48 7.12
N LEU A 125 -12.98 -9.81 8.16
CA LEU A 125 -12.68 -8.41 8.43
C LEU A 125 -11.89 -8.27 9.72
N TRP A 126 -11.02 -7.26 9.79
CA TRP A 126 -10.44 -6.89 11.06
C TRP A 126 -11.56 -6.40 12.01
N PRO A 127 -11.44 -6.67 13.32
CA PRO A 127 -12.46 -6.25 14.27
C PRO A 127 -12.55 -4.72 14.31
N VAL A 128 -13.77 -4.19 14.38
CA VAL A 128 -13.97 -2.75 14.61
C VAL A 128 -13.21 -2.37 15.88
N ARG A 129 -12.29 -1.42 15.74
CA ARG A 129 -11.56 -0.88 16.90
C ARG A 129 -12.57 -0.13 17.74
N GLU A 130 -12.98 -0.69 18.88
CA GLU A 130 -13.68 0.08 19.89
C GLU A 130 -12.76 1.26 20.26
N SER A 131 -13.15 2.49 19.93
CA SER A 131 -12.52 3.67 20.52
C SER A 131 -12.52 3.45 22.02
N GLU A 132 -11.37 3.52 22.70
CA GLU A 132 -11.31 3.28 24.14
C GLU A 132 -12.40 4.08 24.85
N ALA A 133 -13.46 3.38 25.26
CA ALA A 133 -14.60 3.94 25.94
C ALA A 133 -14.17 4.28 27.38
N GLY A 134 -13.43 5.38 27.51
CA GLY A 134 -12.82 5.84 28.75
C GLY A 134 -12.01 7.13 28.60
N ALA A 135 -11.48 7.43 27.43
CA ALA A 135 -10.88 8.73 27.12
C ALA A 135 -11.93 9.62 26.45
N GLN A 136 -12.80 10.22 27.26
CA GLN A 136 -13.70 11.28 26.83
C GLN A 136 -12.90 12.57 26.61
N GLU A 137 -11.98 12.57 25.65
CA GLU A 137 -11.64 13.76 24.90
C GLU A 137 -12.18 13.51 23.50
N SER A 138 -13.22 14.26 23.16
CA SER A 138 -13.64 14.43 21.78
C SER A 138 -12.43 14.93 21.00
N VAL A 139 -11.62 14.03 20.46
CA VAL A 139 -10.93 14.33 19.22
C VAL A 139 -12.07 14.73 18.29
N PRO A 140 -12.16 16.00 17.87
CA PRO A 140 -13.18 16.35 16.90
C PRO A 140 -12.99 15.37 15.75
N ASP A 141 -14.09 14.80 15.24
CA ASP A 141 -14.07 14.15 13.93
C ASP A 141 -13.25 15.07 13.06
N PHE A 142 -12.09 14.60 12.61
CA PHE A 142 -11.22 15.43 11.81
C PHE A 142 -11.97 15.57 10.48
N ILE A 143 -12.82 16.60 10.39
CA ILE A 143 -13.68 16.82 9.23
C ILE A 143 -12.73 17.06 8.08
N THR A 144 -12.51 16.01 7.31
CA THR A 144 -11.73 16.07 6.09
C THR A 144 -12.53 17.00 5.17
N PRO A 145 -11.93 18.10 4.66
CA PRO A 145 -12.65 19.01 3.79
C PRO A 145 -13.34 18.23 2.66
N PRO A 146 -14.54 18.62 2.22
CA PRO A 146 -15.36 17.85 1.26
C PRO A 146 -14.71 17.59 -0.11
N GLU A 147 -13.48 18.04 -0.33
CA GLU A 147 -12.66 17.81 -1.54
C GLU A 147 -11.40 16.97 -1.26
N THR A 148 -11.28 16.36 -0.07
CA THR A 148 -10.10 15.56 0.30
C THR A 148 -10.30 14.09 -0.02
N VAL A 149 -9.27 13.53 -0.66
CA VAL A 149 -9.14 12.12 -1.00
C VAL A 149 -9.07 11.30 0.29
N GLN A 150 -9.80 10.18 0.38
CA GLN A 150 -9.80 9.35 1.59
C GLN A 150 -8.42 8.71 1.78
N ASN A 151 -7.71 9.07 2.85
CA ASN A 151 -6.45 8.42 3.19
C ASN A 151 -6.71 7.05 3.82
N LEU A 152 -6.18 5.99 3.21
CA LEU A 152 -6.27 4.62 3.71
C LEU A 152 -5.16 4.28 4.70
N GLY A 153 -4.02 4.98 4.62
CA GLY A 153 -2.84 4.76 5.45
C GLY A 153 -1.65 4.23 4.67
N ASP A 154 -0.81 3.44 5.36
CA ASP A 154 0.54 3.15 4.89
C ASP A 154 0.77 1.65 4.67
N ILE A 155 1.47 1.32 3.59
CA ILE A 155 1.98 -0.01 3.28
C ILE A 155 3.50 0.07 3.28
N VAL A 156 4.15 -0.77 4.07
CA VAL A 156 5.61 -0.86 4.15
C VAL A 156 6.05 -2.22 3.63
N MET A 157 7.02 -2.25 2.73
CA MET A 157 7.58 -3.49 2.18
C MET A 157 9.11 -3.49 2.25
N SER A 158 9.69 -4.66 2.50
CA SER A 158 11.14 -4.86 2.37
C SER A 158 11.49 -5.33 0.95
N TRP A 159 12.29 -4.54 0.23
CA TRP A 159 12.76 -4.92 -1.11
C TRP A 159 13.62 -6.20 -1.11
N PRO A 160 14.59 -6.38 -0.19
CA PRO A 160 15.32 -7.65 -0.07
C PRO A 160 14.40 -8.85 0.21
N THR A 161 13.33 -8.67 0.98
CA THR A 161 12.35 -9.75 1.24
C THR A 161 11.56 -10.08 -0.03
N LEU A 162 11.09 -9.07 -0.78
CA LEU A 162 10.43 -9.26 -2.07
C LEU A 162 11.30 -10.07 -3.04
N GLU A 163 12.60 -9.74 -3.14
CA GLU A 163 13.53 -10.46 -4.02
C GLU A 163 13.69 -11.94 -3.62
N ARG A 164 13.82 -12.22 -2.31
CA ARG A 164 13.91 -13.59 -1.81
C ARG A 164 12.64 -14.38 -2.08
N GLN A 165 11.47 -13.83 -1.75
CA GLN A 165 10.18 -14.49 -1.98
C GLN A 165 9.95 -14.76 -3.46
N ALA A 166 10.22 -13.76 -4.32
CA ALA A 166 10.12 -13.90 -5.77
C ALA A 166 11.02 -15.04 -6.30
N GLN A 167 12.25 -15.15 -5.79
CA GLN A 167 13.16 -16.22 -6.17
C GLN A 167 12.67 -17.60 -5.70
N GLU A 168 12.21 -17.71 -4.45
CA GLU A 168 11.70 -18.97 -3.87
C GLU A 168 10.45 -19.47 -4.59
N ALA A 169 9.51 -18.56 -4.89
CA ALA A 169 8.26 -18.85 -5.57
C ALA A 169 8.38 -18.82 -7.12
N LYS A 170 9.57 -18.53 -7.65
CA LYS A 170 9.93 -18.58 -9.08
C LYS A 170 9.11 -17.64 -9.97
N HIS A 171 8.87 -16.41 -9.51
CA HIS A 171 8.31 -15.32 -10.31
C HIS A 171 9.19 -14.07 -10.21
N SER A 172 8.80 -12.99 -10.87
CA SER A 172 9.57 -11.74 -10.84
C SER A 172 9.36 -10.99 -9.53
N THR A 173 10.36 -10.19 -9.14
CA THR A 173 10.24 -9.24 -8.01
C THR A 173 9.08 -8.27 -8.21
N ILE A 174 8.83 -7.84 -9.46
CA ILE A 174 7.69 -6.98 -9.78
C ILE A 174 6.36 -7.69 -9.56
N TYR A 175 6.25 -8.97 -9.92
CA TYR A 175 5.04 -9.74 -9.61
C TYR A 175 4.79 -9.78 -8.10
N GLU A 176 5.84 -10.02 -7.31
CA GLU A 176 5.71 -10.07 -5.85
C GLU A 176 5.34 -8.72 -5.25
N LEU A 177 5.96 -7.64 -5.73
CA LEU A 177 5.61 -6.28 -5.35
C LEU A 177 4.12 -5.99 -5.59
N LEU A 178 3.61 -6.30 -6.79
CA LEU A 178 2.21 -6.08 -7.14
C LEU A 178 1.27 -6.95 -6.30
N TYR A 179 1.66 -8.19 -6.03
CA TYR A 179 0.91 -9.11 -5.19
C TYR A 179 0.80 -8.62 -3.75
N LEU A 180 1.92 -8.22 -3.13
CA LEU A 180 1.95 -7.67 -1.77
C LEU A 180 1.31 -6.28 -1.69
N LEU A 181 1.37 -5.47 -2.75
CA LEU A 181 0.65 -4.20 -2.81
C LEU A 181 -0.86 -4.44 -2.79
N SER A 182 -1.35 -5.39 -3.61
CA SER A 182 -2.75 -5.79 -3.57
C SER A 182 -3.15 -6.35 -2.18
N HIS A 183 -2.28 -7.16 -1.58
CA HIS A 183 -2.48 -7.70 -0.23
C HIS A 183 -2.60 -6.59 0.83
N GLY A 184 -1.64 -5.66 0.86
CA GLY A 184 -1.64 -4.55 1.80
C GLY A 184 -2.84 -3.63 1.61
N MET A 185 -3.24 -3.37 0.36
CA MET A 185 -4.46 -2.61 0.06
C MET A 185 -5.71 -3.29 0.62
N LEU A 186 -5.81 -4.63 0.55
CA LEU A 186 -6.94 -5.37 1.13
C LEU A 186 -7.01 -5.23 2.65
N HIS A 187 -5.87 -5.26 3.34
CA HIS A 187 -5.81 -4.94 4.77
C HIS A 187 -6.23 -3.50 5.06
N LEU A 188 -5.75 -2.54 4.27
CA LEU A 188 -6.09 -1.14 4.46
C LEU A 188 -7.60 -0.87 4.35
N VAL A 189 -8.31 -1.57 3.46
CA VAL A 189 -9.75 -1.35 3.26
C VAL A 189 -10.65 -2.13 4.21
N GLY A 190 -10.16 -3.14 4.93
CA GLY A 190 -11.06 -3.93 5.78
C GLY A 190 -10.74 -5.40 6.00
N TYR A 191 -10.00 -6.04 5.09
CA TYR A 191 -9.83 -7.49 5.16
C TYR A 191 -8.79 -7.90 6.19
N ASP A 192 -8.99 -9.08 6.78
CA ASP A 192 -8.04 -9.75 7.66
C ASP A 192 -7.92 -11.22 7.23
N ASP A 193 -6.70 -11.76 7.23
CA ASP A 193 -6.38 -13.13 6.83
C ASP A 193 -5.99 -14.03 8.02
N HIS A 194 -6.17 -13.57 9.26
CA HIS A 194 -5.97 -14.39 10.45
C HIS A 194 -6.93 -15.59 10.56
N THR A 195 -8.04 -15.58 9.81
CA THR A 195 -8.95 -16.73 9.70
C THR A 195 -8.82 -17.39 8.34
N GLU A 196 -9.13 -18.69 8.25
CA GLU A 196 -9.18 -19.40 6.97
C GLU A 196 -10.16 -18.73 5.98
N ALA A 197 -11.31 -18.26 6.46
CA ALA A 197 -12.31 -17.60 5.61
C ALA A 197 -11.79 -16.28 5.04
N GLY A 198 -11.09 -15.49 5.87
CA GLY A 198 -10.46 -14.23 5.47
C GLY A 198 -9.30 -14.45 4.49
N TYR A 199 -8.42 -15.40 4.80
CA TYR A 199 -7.31 -15.80 3.94
C TYR A 199 -7.80 -16.20 2.54
N GLN A 200 -8.79 -17.11 2.46
CA GLN A 200 -9.34 -17.55 1.18
C GLN A 200 -10.01 -16.40 0.41
N ALA A 201 -10.67 -15.48 1.10
CA ALA A 201 -11.26 -14.30 0.47
C ALA A 201 -10.19 -13.41 -0.17
N MET A 202 -9.13 -13.08 0.57
CA MET A 202 -8.03 -12.27 0.07
C MET A 202 -7.30 -12.95 -1.09
N VAL A 203 -6.93 -14.23 -0.97
CA VAL A 203 -6.30 -14.99 -2.05
C VAL A 203 -7.17 -14.98 -3.31
N GLY A 204 -8.49 -15.20 -3.16
CA GLY A 204 -9.42 -15.17 -4.27
C GLY A 204 -9.50 -13.79 -4.95
N ILE A 205 -9.43 -12.70 -4.19
CA ILE A 205 -9.39 -11.33 -4.73
C ILE A 205 -8.06 -11.09 -5.44
N GLN A 206 -6.94 -11.38 -4.80
CA GLN A 206 -5.60 -11.19 -5.35
C GLN A 206 -5.42 -11.94 -6.67
N GLN A 207 -5.88 -13.20 -6.75
CA GLN A 207 -5.84 -13.96 -8.00
C GLN A 207 -6.60 -13.27 -9.14
N ARG A 208 -7.79 -12.70 -8.86
CA ARG A 208 -8.55 -11.95 -9.88
C ARG A 208 -7.81 -10.69 -10.33
N VAL A 209 -7.20 -9.96 -9.40
CA VAL A 209 -6.40 -8.77 -9.70
C VAL A 209 -5.19 -9.14 -10.56
N MET A 210 -4.38 -10.10 -10.11
CA MET A 210 -3.16 -10.51 -10.83
C MET A 210 -3.46 -11.08 -12.22
N ASN A 211 -4.53 -11.87 -12.36
CA ASN A 211 -4.96 -12.38 -13.66
C ASN A 211 -5.37 -11.26 -14.63
N THR A 212 -6.02 -10.21 -14.13
CA THR A 212 -6.39 -9.04 -14.93
C THR A 212 -5.14 -8.29 -15.41
N LEU A 213 -4.17 -8.07 -14.52
CA LEU A 213 -2.91 -7.40 -14.84
C LEU A 213 -2.05 -8.15 -15.86
N GLN A 214 -2.14 -9.49 -15.91
CA GLN A 214 -1.43 -10.30 -16.90
C GLN A 214 -2.08 -10.30 -18.29
N GLN A 215 -3.33 -9.83 -18.40
CA GLN A 215 -4.11 -9.81 -19.65
C GLN A 215 -4.17 -8.41 -20.30
N ALA A 216 -3.69 -7.39 -19.61
CA ALA A 216 -3.63 -5.99 -20.06
C ALA A 216 -2.39 -5.71 -20.92
#